data_AF-A0A8E4G5T0-F1
#
_entry.id   AF-A0A8E4G5T0-F1
#
_cell.length_a   1.000
_cell.length_b   1.000
_cell.length_c   1.000
_cell.angle_alpha   90.00
_cell.angle_beta   90.00
_cell.angle_gamma   90.00
#
_symmetry.space_group_name_H-M   'P 1'
#
loop_
_entity.id
_entity.type
_entity.pdbx_description
1 polymer ?
#
loop_
_entity_poly.entity_id
_entity_poly.type
_entity_poly.pdbx_seq_one_letter_code
_entity_poly.pdbx_strand_id
1 'polypeptide(L)'
;MTAEESAALVKFDDAIYFVKDSISSLPDNAYMQMSDGSTVQMSEIKSLMLNADYKVNEAGTSYSNGFATGQSDYNNGDPQISINIDTIKGYSDLMGGANFLVMHELAHNAAAARTLYQNLYQDGFTNAEFNQSEKFANDIVRGVANYLSIGVLGPSDTKVVGGYSEVTPTIIVPTP
;
A
#
# COMPACT_ATOMS: atom_id res chain seq x y z
N MET A 1 -21.90 -11.33 -9.33
CA MET A 1 -21.23 -11.26 -8.03
C MET A 1 -21.63 -12.47 -7.19
N THR A 2 -20.65 -13.28 -6.83
CA THR A 2 -20.79 -14.50 -6.02
C THR A 2 -20.78 -14.17 -4.52
N ALA A 3 -21.20 -15.12 -3.67
CA ALA A 3 -21.17 -14.94 -2.22
C ALA A 3 -19.75 -14.72 -1.68
N GLU A 4 -18.74 -15.36 -2.28
CA GLU A 4 -17.34 -15.20 -1.92
C GLU A 4 -16.83 -13.80 -2.28
N GLU A 5 -17.19 -13.27 -3.46
CA GLU A 5 -16.86 -11.90 -3.86
C GLU A 5 -17.53 -10.87 -2.94
N SER A 6 -18.80 -11.08 -2.57
CA SER A 6 -19.47 -10.20 -1.60
C SER A 6 -18.81 -10.22 -0.23
N ALA A 7 -18.38 -11.38 0.27
CA ALA A 7 -17.67 -11.47 1.54
C ALA A 7 -16.29 -10.79 1.49
N ALA A 8 -15.58 -10.92 0.36
CA ALA A 8 -14.31 -10.24 0.14
C ALA A 8 -14.47 -8.72 0.11
N LEU A 9 -15.53 -8.20 -0.54
CA LEU A 9 -15.85 -6.78 -0.54
C LEU A 9 -16.11 -6.23 0.87
N VAL A 10 -16.89 -6.94 1.68
CA VAL A 10 -17.16 -6.53 3.06
C VAL A 10 -15.86 -6.45 3.86
N LYS A 11 -15.01 -7.47 3.78
CA LYS A 11 -13.69 -7.48 4.45
C LYS A 11 -12.79 -6.33 3.98
N PHE A 12 -12.84 -5.99 2.70
CA PHE A 12 -12.04 -4.91 2.12
C PHE A 12 -12.56 -3.54 2.58
N ASP A 13 -13.87 -3.33 2.60
CA ASP A 13 -14.50 -2.12 3.12
C ASP A 13 -14.17 -1.94 4.62
N ASP A 14 -14.33 -3.00 5.42
CA ASP A 14 -13.95 -3.01 6.84
C ASP A 14 -12.45 -2.67 7.02
N ALA A 15 -11.58 -3.20 6.16
CA ALA A 15 -10.15 -2.91 6.19
C ALA A 15 -9.85 -1.45 5.85
N ILE A 16 -10.54 -0.85 4.87
CA ILE A 16 -10.40 0.58 4.55
C ILE A 16 -10.75 1.42 5.77
N TYR A 17 -11.89 1.17 6.43
CA TYR A 17 -12.29 1.91 7.63
C TYR A 17 -11.31 1.72 8.79
N PHE A 18 -10.91 0.47 9.05
CA PHE A 18 -9.97 0.16 10.12
C PHE A 18 -8.59 0.80 9.90
N VAL A 19 -8.05 0.72 8.69
CA VAL A 19 -6.77 1.34 8.32
C VAL A 19 -6.88 2.86 8.41
N LYS A 20 -7.96 3.46 7.92
CA LYS A 20 -8.20 4.91 8.01
C LYS A 20 -8.20 5.40 9.45
N ASP A 21 -8.95 4.74 10.32
CA ASP A 21 -9.02 5.07 11.74
C ASP A 21 -7.64 4.93 12.40
N SER A 22 -6.95 3.82 12.14
CA SER A 22 -5.64 3.56 12.73
C SER A 22 -4.58 4.58 12.28
N ILE A 23 -4.49 4.87 10.97
CA ILE A 23 -3.54 5.84 10.40
C ILE A 23 -3.80 7.24 10.96
N SER A 24 -5.05 7.60 11.25
CA SER A 24 -5.39 8.92 11.81
C SER A 24 -4.68 9.22 13.15
N SER A 25 -4.29 8.17 13.89
CA SER A 25 -3.58 8.27 15.16
C SER A 25 -2.07 8.55 15.04
N LEU A 26 -1.49 8.46 13.84
CA LEU A 26 -0.07 8.76 13.63
C LEU A 26 0.23 10.23 13.99
N PRO A 27 1.34 10.53 14.69
CA PRO A 27 1.73 11.91 14.96
C PRO A 27 2.14 12.65 13.68
N ASP A 28 1.72 13.90 13.52
CA ASP A 28 1.96 14.66 12.27
C ASP A 28 3.45 15.00 12.04
N ASN A 29 4.22 15.10 13.12
CA ASN A 29 5.66 15.34 13.08
C ASN A 29 6.48 14.04 12.97
N ALA A 30 5.83 12.87 12.97
CA ALA A 30 6.51 11.60 12.84
C ALA A 30 6.94 11.35 11.39
N TYR A 31 8.06 10.67 11.22
CA TYR A 31 8.57 10.29 9.91
C TYR A 31 9.14 8.88 9.94
N MET A 32 9.22 8.25 8.77
CA MET A 32 9.85 6.97 8.56
C MET A 32 11.10 7.15 7.72
N GLN A 33 12.24 6.66 8.21
CA GLN A 33 13.46 6.61 7.42
C GLN A 33 13.51 5.31 6.64
N MET A 34 13.64 5.42 5.32
CA MET A 34 13.67 4.30 4.38
C MET A 34 15.10 3.80 4.20
N SER A 35 15.24 2.55 3.72
CA SER A 35 16.55 1.91 3.53
C SER A 35 17.43 2.58 2.48
N ASP A 36 16.82 3.30 1.53
CA ASP A 36 17.53 4.09 0.51
C ASP A 36 17.94 5.49 1.01
N GLY A 37 17.66 5.80 2.28
CA GLY A 37 17.94 7.09 2.91
C GLY A 37 16.84 8.14 2.69
N SER A 38 15.82 7.85 1.89
CA SER A 38 14.65 8.73 1.75
C SER A 38 13.83 8.75 3.04
N THR A 39 12.92 9.73 3.12
CA THR A 39 12.04 9.91 4.28
C THR A 39 10.59 10.01 3.83
N VAL A 40 9.71 9.30 4.52
CA VAL A 40 8.26 9.37 4.34
C VAL A 40 7.65 10.03 5.58
N GLN A 41 6.92 11.12 5.38
CA GLN A 41 6.28 11.84 6.48
C GLN A 41 4.95 11.17 6.86
N MET A 42 4.67 10.98 8.14
CA MET A 42 3.40 10.33 8.54
C MET A 42 2.19 11.23 8.29
N SER A 43 2.36 12.55 8.35
CA SER A 43 1.34 13.51 7.92
C SER A 43 0.95 13.37 6.45
N GLU A 44 1.90 12.99 5.59
CA GLU A 44 1.61 12.67 4.19
C GLU A 44 0.75 11.40 4.07
N ILE A 45 1.14 10.32 4.75
CA ILE A 45 0.37 9.06 4.75
C ILE A 45 -1.06 9.28 5.26
N LYS A 46 -1.23 10.11 6.30
CA LYS A 46 -2.55 10.53 6.80
C LYS A 46 -3.34 11.28 5.73
N SER A 47 -2.73 12.25 5.06
CA SER A 47 -3.39 13.02 4.01
C SER A 47 -3.81 12.14 2.83
N LEU A 48 -2.93 11.24 2.39
CA LEU A 48 -3.25 10.27 1.33
C LEU A 48 -4.44 9.41 1.73
N MET A 49 -4.44 8.84 2.94
CA MET A 49 -5.53 7.98 3.41
C MET A 49 -6.86 8.72 3.57
N LEU A 50 -6.81 10.00 3.95
CA LEU A 50 -8.01 10.83 4.09
C LEU A 50 -8.71 11.07 2.75
N ASN A 51 -7.92 11.24 1.69
CA ASN A 51 -8.39 11.63 0.36
C ASN A 51 -8.49 10.47 -0.64
N ALA A 52 -8.01 9.27 -0.29
CA ALA A 52 -8.04 8.12 -1.18
C ALA A 52 -9.48 7.69 -1.51
N ASP A 53 -9.72 7.48 -2.80
CA ASP A 53 -10.95 6.89 -3.34
C ASP A 53 -10.64 5.48 -3.84
N TYR A 54 -11.28 4.48 -3.23
CA TYR A 54 -11.10 3.07 -3.57
C TYR A 54 -12.22 2.60 -4.50
N LYS A 55 -11.85 2.23 -5.72
CA LYS A 55 -12.76 1.70 -6.75
C LYS A 55 -12.52 0.21 -6.97
N VAL A 56 -13.57 -0.60 -6.82
CA VAL A 56 -13.50 -2.02 -7.17
C VAL A 56 -14.01 -2.26 -8.59
N ASN A 57 -13.24 -2.97 -9.40
CA ASN A 57 -13.60 -3.33 -10.78
C ASN A 57 -13.83 -4.84 -10.91
N GLU A 58 -14.42 -5.24 -12.04
CA GLU A 58 -14.65 -6.64 -12.38
C GLU A 58 -13.32 -7.41 -12.55
N ALA A 59 -13.36 -8.71 -12.29
CA ALA A 59 -12.20 -9.59 -12.46
C ALA A 59 -11.67 -9.53 -13.89
N GLY A 60 -10.35 -9.45 -14.04
CA GLY A 60 -9.69 -9.37 -15.34
C GLY A 60 -9.78 -8.01 -16.04
N THR A 61 -10.26 -6.95 -15.37
CA THR A 61 -10.15 -5.57 -15.90
C THR A 61 -8.67 -5.21 -16.06
N SER A 62 -8.27 -4.82 -17.26
CA SER A 62 -6.92 -4.33 -17.54
C SER A 62 -6.78 -2.85 -17.20
N TYR A 63 -5.64 -2.47 -16.64
CA TYR A 63 -5.32 -1.10 -16.23
C TYR A 63 -4.28 -0.46 -17.17
N SER A 64 -4.18 0.87 -17.09
CA SER A 64 -3.27 1.64 -17.95
C SER A 64 -1.78 1.38 -17.65
N ASN A 65 -1.49 0.87 -16.46
CA ASN A 65 -0.14 0.41 -16.06
C ASN A 65 0.24 -0.95 -16.70
N GLY A 66 -0.63 -1.57 -17.50
CA GLY A 66 -0.37 -2.85 -18.16
C GLY A 66 -0.63 -4.08 -17.29
N PHE A 67 -1.06 -3.89 -16.03
CA PHE A 67 -1.41 -4.96 -15.12
C PHE A 67 -2.93 -5.18 -15.06
N ALA A 68 -3.35 -6.34 -14.55
CA ALA A 68 -4.76 -6.73 -14.39
C ALA A 68 -5.11 -7.02 -12.92
N THR A 69 -4.35 -6.44 -11.99
CA THR A 69 -4.53 -6.64 -10.53
C THR A 69 -5.03 -5.38 -9.84
N GLY A 70 -4.48 -4.23 -10.23
CA GLY A 70 -4.88 -2.91 -9.74
C GLY A 70 -4.07 -1.79 -10.36
N GLN A 71 -4.46 -0.56 -10.06
CA GLN A 71 -3.73 0.67 -10.36
C GLN A 71 -3.97 1.69 -9.25
N SER A 72 -2.89 2.30 -8.80
CA SER A 72 -2.90 3.44 -7.89
C SER A 72 -2.44 4.69 -8.63
N ASP A 73 -3.29 5.72 -8.68
CA ASP A 73 -2.98 7.03 -9.25
C ASP A 73 -3.02 8.10 -8.16
N TYR A 74 -1.94 8.85 -7.99
CA TYR A 74 -1.82 9.91 -6.99
C TYR A 74 -2.84 11.04 -7.17
N ASN A 75 -3.28 11.29 -8.41
CA ASN A 75 -4.32 12.27 -8.76
C ASN A 75 -4.25 13.58 -7.93
N ASN A 76 -3.10 14.25 -8.01
CA ASN A 76 -2.82 15.54 -7.36
C ASN A 76 -3.04 15.59 -5.82
N GLY A 77 -2.88 14.47 -5.11
CA GLY A 77 -3.06 14.40 -3.66
C GLY A 77 -4.40 13.82 -3.23
N ASP A 78 -5.22 13.41 -4.19
CA ASP A 78 -6.49 12.70 -3.99
C ASP A 78 -6.43 11.33 -4.67
N PRO A 79 -5.73 10.34 -4.07
CA PRO A 79 -5.40 9.10 -4.76
C PRO A 79 -6.63 8.34 -5.25
N GLN A 80 -6.59 7.87 -6.50
CA GLN A 80 -7.58 6.94 -7.05
C GLN A 80 -6.96 5.54 -7.08
N ILE A 81 -7.45 4.66 -6.21
CA ILE A 81 -6.96 3.29 -6.07
C ILE A 81 -8.00 2.35 -6.64
N SER A 82 -7.71 1.79 -7.81
CA SER A 82 -8.58 0.86 -8.51
C SER A 82 -8.06 -0.57 -8.41
N ILE A 83 -8.90 -1.51 -7.94
CA ILE A 83 -8.48 -2.91 -7.71
C ILE A 83 -9.52 -3.87 -8.26
N ASN A 84 -9.09 -4.98 -8.87
CA ASN A 84 -10.02 -6.02 -9.32
C ASN A 84 -10.53 -6.88 -8.16
N ILE A 85 -11.79 -7.31 -8.24
CA ILE A 85 -12.45 -8.12 -7.21
C ILE A 85 -11.73 -9.46 -6.93
N ASP A 86 -11.13 -10.09 -7.93
CA ASP A 86 -10.37 -11.33 -7.78
C ASP A 86 -9.06 -11.12 -7.01
N THR A 87 -8.44 -9.95 -7.17
CA THR A 87 -7.30 -9.53 -6.35
C THR A 87 -7.73 -9.33 -4.90
N ILE A 88 -8.80 -8.56 -4.66
CA ILE A 88 -9.34 -8.34 -3.30
C ILE A 88 -9.66 -9.67 -2.60
N LYS A 89 -10.34 -10.59 -3.31
CA LYS A 89 -10.64 -11.93 -2.79
C LYS A 89 -9.37 -12.68 -2.39
N GLY A 90 -8.38 -12.72 -3.28
CA GLY A 90 -7.12 -13.42 -3.03
C GLY A 90 -6.34 -12.91 -1.81
N TYR A 91 -6.46 -11.63 -1.47
CA TYR A 91 -5.89 -11.05 -0.24
C TYR A 91 -6.79 -11.27 0.99
N SER A 92 -8.11 -11.19 0.82
CA SER A 92 -9.09 -11.31 1.92
C SER A 92 -9.17 -12.72 2.54
N ASP A 93 -8.64 -13.73 1.85
CA ASP A 93 -8.50 -15.10 2.33
C ASP A 93 -7.28 -15.29 3.24
N LEU A 94 -6.37 -14.31 3.30
CA LEU A 94 -5.16 -14.34 4.10
C LEU A 94 -5.30 -13.49 5.37
N MET A 95 -4.71 -13.95 6.47
CA MET A 95 -4.71 -13.21 7.74
C MET A 95 -3.95 -11.89 7.57
N GLY A 96 -4.62 -10.75 7.80
CA GLY A 96 -4.05 -9.41 7.58
C GLY A 96 -3.95 -8.99 6.11
N GLY A 97 -4.41 -9.80 5.17
CA GLY A 97 -4.26 -9.54 3.73
C GLY A 97 -5.05 -8.34 3.23
N ALA A 98 -6.28 -8.13 3.71
CA ALA A 98 -7.07 -6.96 3.33
C ALA A 98 -6.43 -5.64 3.83
N ASN A 99 -5.96 -5.61 5.08
CA ASN A 99 -5.24 -4.45 5.62
C ASN A 99 -3.96 -4.17 4.83
N PHE A 100 -3.18 -5.22 4.54
CA PHE A 100 -1.98 -5.11 3.72
C PHE A 100 -2.29 -4.52 2.35
N LEU A 101 -3.30 -5.02 1.64
CA LEU A 101 -3.66 -4.54 0.31
C LEU A 101 -4.03 -3.05 0.32
N VAL A 102 -4.89 -2.63 1.26
CA VAL A 102 -5.28 -1.21 1.42
C VAL A 102 -4.05 -0.32 1.63
N MET A 103 -3.18 -0.70 2.56
CA MET A 103 -1.99 0.07 2.91
C MET A 103 -0.92 0.06 1.81
N HIS A 104 -0.78 -1.05 1.10
CA HIS A 104 0.22 -1.24 0.03
C HIS A 104 -0.09 -0.35 -1.17
N GLU A 105 -1.34 -0.38 -1.65
CA GLU A 105 -1.78 0.49 -2.73
C GLU A 105 -1.68 1.97 -2.35
N LEU A 106 -2.02 2.30 -1.10
CA LEU A 106 -1.81 3.64 -0.56
C LEU A 106 -0.33 4.04 -0.57
N ALA A 107 0.58 3.14 -0.16
CA ALA A 107 2.00 3.41 -0.05
C ALA A 107 2.67 3.77 -1.38
N HIS A 108 2.19 3.23 -2.51
CA HIS A 108 2.66 3.64 -3.84
C HIS A 108 2.46 5.13 -4.14
N ASN A 109 1.54 5.79 -3.44
CA ASN A 109 1.23 7.20 -3.65
C ASN A 109 2.12 8.16 -2.84
N ALA A 110 2.90 7.65 -1.88
CA ALA A 110 3.87 8.45 -1.13
C ALA A 110 4.90 9.09 -2.08
N ALA A 111 5.30 10.32 -1.79
CA ALA A 111 6.19 11.11 -2.63
C ALA A 111 7.51 10.39 -2.91
N ALA A 112 8.11 9.79 -1.89
CA ALA A 112 9.34 9.01 -2.05
C ALA A 112 9.13 7.78 -2.96
N ALA A 113 7.99 7.08 -2.84
CA ALA A 113 7.65 5.95 -3.71
C ALA A 113 7.44 6.40 -5.17
N ARG A 114 6.77 7.54 -5.38
CA ARG A 114 6.58 8.12 -6.72
C ARG A 114 7.89 8.58 -7.34
N THR A 115 8.78 9.19 -6.57
CA THR A 115 10.12 9.55 -7.04
C THR A 115 10.95 8.31 -7.40
N LEU A 116 10.89 7.26 -6.57
CA LEU A 116 11.52 5.98 -6.88
C LEU A 116 10.97 5.42 -8.19
N TYR A 117 9.64 5.34 -8.33
CA TYR A 117 8.97 4.88 -9.54
C TYR A 117 9.47 5.65 -10.78
N GLN A 118 9.50 6.99 -10.74
CA GLN A 118 9.95 7.82 -11.86
C GLN A 118 11.42 7.59 -12.21
N ASN A 119 12.27 7.36 -11.21
CA ASN A 119 13.70 7.11 -11.44
C ASN A 119 13.95 5.72 -12.07
N LEU A 120 13.12 4.73 -11.70
CA LEU A 120 13.21 3.37 -12.23
C LEU A 120 12.52 3.23 -13.59
N TYR A 121 11.43 3.96 -13.81
CA TYR A 121 10.59 3.87 -15.01
C TYR A 121 11.09 4.80 -16.13
N GLN A 122 12.30 4.57 -16.64
CA GLN A 122 12.83 5.37 -17.77
C GLN A 122 12.52 4.76 -19.15
N ASP A 123 12.39 3.44 -19.26
CA ASP A 123 12.09 2.72 -20.52
C ASP A 123 11.08 1.56 -20.33
N GLY A 124 10.25 1.65 -19.29
CA GLY A 124 9.49 0.53 -18.73
C GLY A 124 10.21 -0.11 -17.54
N PHE A 125 9.54 -1.00 -16.81
CA PHE A 125 10.17 -1.73 -15.70
C PHE A 125 10.87 -3.00 -16.17
N THR A 126 12.10 -3.21 -15.73
CA THR A 126 12.63 -4.56 -15.55
C THR A 126 12.00 -5.22 -14.33
N ASN A 127 12.02 -6.56 -14.25
CA ASN A 127 11.53 -7.29 -13.08
C ASN A 127 12.22 -6.87 -11.77
N ALA A 128 13.50 -6.50 -11.83
CA ALA A 128 14.26 -6.08 -10.65
C ALA A 128 13.76 -4.74 -10.13
N GLU A 129 13.53 -3.79 -11.03
CA GLU A 129 13.03 -2.45 -10.69
C GLU A 129 11.58 -2.50 -10.21
N PHE A 130 10.73 -3.32 -10.84
CA PHE A 130 9.38 -3.57 -10.35
C PHE A 130 9.43 -4.12 -8.92
N ASN A 131 10.19 -5.18 -8.68
CA ASN A 131 10.34 -5.75 -7.33
C ASN A 131 10.90 -4.73 -6.32
N GLN A 132 11.77 -3.82 -6.74
CA GLN A 132 12.28 -2.75 -5.88
C GLN A 132 11.19 -1.75 -5.51
N SER A 133 10.33 -1.36 -6.47
CA SER A 133 9.17 -0.49 -6.21
C SER A 133 8.18 -1.14 -5.25
N GLU A 134 7.82 -2.41 -5.49
CA GLU A 134 6.92 -3.18 -4.60
C GLU A 134 7.50 -3.31 -3.20
N LYS A 135 8.80 -3.62 -3.10
CA LYS A 135 9.53 -3.72 -1.83
C LYS A 135 9.50 -2.41 -1.04
N PHE A 136 9.65 -1.28 -1.72
CA PHE A 136 9.57 0.04 -1.08
C PHE A 136 8.18 0.31 -0.50
N ALA A 137 7.11 -0.01 -1.23
CA ALA A 137 5.74 0.10 -0.74
C ALA A 137 5.51 -0.84 0.46
N ASN A 138 5.97 -2.10 0.37
CA ASN A 138 5.90 -3.07 1.47
C ASN A 138 6.59 -2.58 2.73
N ASP A 139 7.75 -1.94 2.58
CA ASP A 139 8.52 -1.40 3.69
C ASP A 139 7.77 -0.27 4.42
N ILE A 140 7.06 0.60 3.68
CA ILE A 140 6.14 1.59 4.27
C ILE A 140 5.02 0.87 5.05
N VAL A 141 4.38 -0.14 4.44
CA VAL A 141 3.32 -0.92 5.10
C VAL A 141 3.83 -1.54 6.39
N ARG A 142 5.00 -2.19 6.37
CA ARG A 142 5.60 -2.84 7.54
C ARG A 142 5.92 -1.84 8.63
N GLY A 143 6.48 -0.69 8.29
CA GLY A 143 6.81 0.36 9.26
C GLY A 143 5.56 0.93 9.95
N VAL A 144 4.52 1.25 9.17
CA VAL A 144 3.24 1.75 9.71
C VAL A 144 2.53 0.69 10.53
N ALA A 145 2.43 -0.54 10.01
CA ALA A 145 1.76 -1.64 10.69
C ALA A 145 2.43 -1.99 12.02
N ASN A 146 3.76 -2.02 12.07
CA ASN A 146 4.49 -2.27 13.31
C ASN A 146 4.28 -1.16 14.35
N TYR A 147 4.29 0.10 13.93
CA TYR A 147 4.08 1.22 14.85
C TYR A 147 2.66 1.21 15.44
N LEU A 148 1.66 0.92 14.60
CA LEU A 148 0.24 0.90 14.99
C LEU A 148 -0.25 -0.46 15.52
N SER A 149 0.62 -1.48 15.57
CA SER A 149 0.26 -2.86 15.92
C SER A 149 -0.87 -3.45 15.06
N ILE A 150 -0.87 -3.15 13.76
CA ILE A 150 -1.83 -3.67 12.79
C ILE A 150 -1.33 -4.99 12.21
N GLY A 151 -2.21 -6.00 12.15
CA GLY A 151 -1.92 -7.24 11.43
C GLY A 151 -1.90 -7.03 9.91
N VAL A 152 -0.78 -7.35 9.27
CA VAL A 152 -0.55 -7.36 7.81
C VAL A 152 0.14 -8.66 7.39
N LEU A 153 0.26 -8.91 6.08
CA LEU A 153 0.94 -10.10 5.55
C LEU A 153 2.39 -10.20 6.00
N GLY A 154 2.85 -11.42 6.25
CA GLY A 154 4.21 -11.70 6.70
C GLY A 154 5.21 -11.79 5.53
N PRO A 155 6.52 -11.79 5.81
CA PRO A 155 7.58 -11.87 4.78
C PRO A 155 7.57 -13.18 3.98
N SER A 156 6.91 -14.23 4.47
CA SER A 156 6.78 -15.52 3.80
C SER A 156 5.56 -15.63 2.88
N ASP A 157 4.67 -14.63 2.89
CA ASP A 157 3.46 -14.66 2.06
C ASP A 157 3.80 -14.39 0.60
N THR A 158 3.34 -15.26 -0.31
CA THR A 158 3.62 -15.16 -1.76
C THR A 158 2.98 -13.94 -2.42
N LYS A 159 2.03 -13.29 -1.72
CA LYS A 159 1.40 -12.04 -2.15
C LYS A 159 2.26 -10.80 -1.87
N VAL A 160 3.32 -10.91 -1.05
CA VAL A 160 4.27 -9.82 -0.80
C VAL A 160 5.33 -9.81 -1.91
N VAL A 161 4.95 -9.29 -3.08
CA VAL A 161 5.84 -9.21 -4.24
C VAL A 161 7.00 -8.26 -3.95
N GLY A 162 8.21 -8.58 -4.42
CA GLY A 162 9.44 -7.86 -4.06
C GLY A 162 9.96 -8.14 -2.63
N GLY A 163 9.13 -8.74 -1.78
CA GLY A 163 9.42 -9.00 -0.37
C GLY A 163 9.52 -7.72 0.46
N TYR A 164 10.13 -7.85 1.64
CA TYR A 164 10.48 -6.71 2.49
C TYR A 164 11.99 -6.53 2.56
N SER A 165 12.44 -5.33 2.95
CA SER A 165 13.83 -5.13 3.31
C SER A 165 14.22 -5.91 4.57
N GLU A 166 15.51 -6.24 4.65
CA GLU A 166 16.08 -6.93 5.80
C GLU A 166 15.89 -6.08 7.06
N VAL A 167 16.18 -4.78 6.94
CA VAL A 167 15.97 -3.79 8.01
C VAL A 167 14.54 -3.28 7.94
N THR A 168 13.81 -3.37 9.05
CA THR A 168 12.48 -2.77 9.15
C THR A 168 12.61 -1.25 9.22
N PRO A 169 11.95 -0.49 8.33
CA PRO A 169 11.78 0.93 8.58
C PRO A 169 11.05 1.15 9.90
N THR A 170 11.50 2.15 10.66
CA THR A 170 10.90 2.51 11.93
C THR A 170 10.37 3.93 11.85
N ILE A 171 9.21 4.15 12.45
CA ILE A 171 8.64 5.49 12.59
C ILE A 171 9.30 6.15 13.79
N ILE A 172 9.86 7.33 13.55
CA ILE A 172 10.54 8.17 14.53
C ILE A 172 9.61 9.36 14.83
N VAL A 173 9.37 9.61 16.11
CA VAL A 173 8.67 10.80 16.59
C VAL A 173 9.71 11.75 17.19
N PRO A 174 10.04 12.86 16.53
CA PRO A 174 10.96 13.85 17.09
C PRO A 174 10.45 14.34 18.44
N THR A 175 11.32 14.30 19.45
CA THR A 175 11.07 15.05 20.68
C THR A 175 11.32 16.54 20.42
N PRO A 176 10.49 17.44 20.97
CA PRO A 176 10.69 18.89 20.87
C PRO A 176 12.07 19.36 21.35
#